data_AF-A0A6J0CDJ9-F1
#
_entry.id   AF-A0A6J0CDJ9-F1
#
_cell.length_a   1.000
_cell.length_b   1.000
_cell.length_c   1.000
_cell.angle_alpha   90.00
_cell.angle_beta   90.00
_cell.angle_gamma   90.00
#
_symmetry.space_group_name_H-M   'P 1'
#
loop_
_entity.id
_entity.type
_entity.pdbx_description
1 polymer ?
#
loop_
_entity_poly.entity_id
_entity_poly.type
_entity_poly.pdbx_seq_one_letter_code
_entity_poly.pdbx_strand_id
1 'polypeptide(L)'
;MSPIPIFAVFLVLGAAAIVNVSSLPNYGGSSWAVSPKDCSRTEVFSRCDGNPSCQKTCDNYNEPIPCTRSSGLEGNMCYPGCVCKPGFVRVAQGDQCIPLDKCEGRVKH
;
A
#
# COMPACT_ATOMS: atom_id res chain seq x y z
N MET A 1 -44.53 -16.08 -27.71
CA MET A 1 -43.64 -16.73 -26.72
C MET A 1 -43.17 -18.03 -27.34
N SER A 2 -41.89 -18.33 -27.58
CA SER A 2 -40.68 -18.11 -26.77
C SER A 2 -39.44 -18.02 -27.69
N PRO A 3 -38.39 -17.25 -27.35
CA PRO A 3 -37.14 -17.26 -28.10
C PRO A 3 -36.20 -18.38 -27.61
N ILE A 4 -35.71 -19.21 -28.54
CA ILE A 4 -34.68 -20.22 -28.27
C ILE A 4 -33.31 -19.54 -28.47
N PRO A 5 -32.37 -19.63 -27.51
CA PRO A 5 -31.14 -18.86 -27.49
C PRO A 5 -30.18 -19.32 -28.58
N ILE A 6 -29.45 -18.34 -29.13
CA ILE A 6 -28.53 -18.41 -30.27
C ILE A 6 -27.32 -19.29 -29.90
N PHE A 7 -27.50 -20.62 -29.91
CA PHE A 7 -26.44 -21.62 -29.95
C PHE A 7 -25.98 -21.82 -31.40
N ALA A 8 -25.41 -20.82 -32.06
CA ALA A 8 -24.96 -21.04 -33.45
C ALA A 8 -23.92 -20.06 -34.01
N VAL A 9 -23.14 -19.35 -33.20
CA VAL A 9 -21.97 -18.60 -33.68
C VAL A 9 -21.05 -18.54 -32.46
N PHE A 10 -19.99 -19.32 -32.32
CA PHE A 10 -18.66 -18.99 -32.83
C PHE A 10 -17.82 -20.29 -32.90
N LEU A 11 -17.92 -21.01 -34.01
CA LEU A 11 -16.92 -22.02 -34.42
C LEU A 11 -15.86 -21.34 -35.31
N VAL A 12 -15.12 -20.37 -34.78
CA VAL A 12 -14.02 -19.74 -35.52
C VAL A 12 -12.81 -19.52 -34.62
N LEU A 13 -11.88 -20.47 -34.73
CA LEU A 13 -10.41 -20.34 -34.62
C LEU A 13 -9.84 -19.43 -33.51
N GLY A 14 -9.28 -20.09 -32.51
CA GLY A 14 -8.29 -19.52 -31.61
C GLY A 14 -8.47 -20.08 -30.23
N ALA A 15 -7.48 -20.80 -29.71
CA ALA A 15 -7.44 -21.19 -28.31
C ALA A 15 -7.30 -19.92 -27.44
N ALA A 16 -8.38 -19.15 -27.31
CA ALA A 16 -8.53 -18.24 -26.20
C ALA A 16 -8.75 -19.14 -24.99
N ALA A 17 -7.67 -19.41 -24.25
CA ALA A 17 -7.82 -19.83 -22.87
C ALA A 17 -8.79 -18.83 -22.25
N ILE A 18 -10.00 -19.29 -21.93
CA ILE A 18 -10.90 -18.60 -21.02
C ILE A 18 -10.15 -18.56 -19.70
N VAL A 19 -9.27 -17.56 -19.56
CA VAL A 19 -8.76 -17.17 -18.26
C VAL A 19 -10.02 -16.82 -17.49
N ASN A 20 -10.33 -17.66 -16.51
CA ASN A 20 -11.43 -17.39 -15.62
C ASN A 20 -11.12 -16.01 -15.02
N VAL A 21 -11.97 -15.01 -15.24
CA VAL A 21 -11.73 -13.66 -14.67
C VAL A 21 -11.59 -13.74 -13.14
N SER A 22 -12.14 -14.78 -12.53
CA SER A 22 -11.98 -15.11 -11.10
C SER A 22 -10.54 -15.46 -10.69
N SER A 23 -9.63 -15.78 -11.63
CA SER A 23 -8.21 -16.06 -11.37
C SER A 23 -7.27 -14.93 -11.80
N LEU A 24 -7.79 -13.83 -12.36
CA LEU A 24 -6.98 -12.62 -12.50
C LEU A 24 -6.82 -11.98 -11.11
N PRO A 25 -5.58 -11.72 -10.63
CA PRO A 25 -5.42 -10.84 -9.50
C PRO A 25 -6.05 -9.50 -9.88
N ASN A 26 -7.01 -9.08 -9.07
CA ASN A 26 -7.84 -7.92 -9.27
C ASN A 26 -6.94 -6.67 -9.41
N TYR A 27 -6.63 -6.26 -10.65
CA TYR A 27 -5.74 -5.14 -10.94
C TYR A 27 -6.60 -3.95 -11.38
N GLY A 28 -7.31 -3.34 -10.43
CA GLY A 28 -8.03 -2.09 -10.67
C GLY A 28 -9.14 -1.74 -9.69
N GLY A 29 -8.78 -1.11 -8.57
CA GLY A 29 -9.71 -0.24 -7.81
C GLY A 29 -9.82 -0.52 -6.31
N SER A 30 -9.09 0.28 -5.50
CA SER A 30 -9.09 0.37 -4.01
C SER A 30 -8.27 -0.67 -3.21
N SER A 31 -6.94 -0.68 -3.42
CA SER A 31 -5.97 -1.51 -2.69
C SER A 31 -5.58 -1.00 -1.27
N TRP A 32 -6.33 -0.09 -0.63
CA TRP A 32 -5.90 0.57 0.63
C TRP A 32 -6.82 0.37 1.83
N ALA A 33 -7.55 -0.74 1.90
CA ALA A 33 -8.18 -1.12 3.15
C ALA A 33 -7.15 -1.74 4.11
N VAL A 34 -6.07 -1.02 4.42
CA VAL A 34 -5.14 -1.40 5.48
C VAL A 34 -5.92 -1.35 6.79
N SER A 35 -6.06 -2.48 7.44
CA SER A 35 -6.72 -2.61 8.73
C SER A 35 -5.68 -2.69 9.86
N PRO A 36 -6.06 -2.41 11.11
CA PRO A 36 -5.14 -2.52 12.25
C PRO A 36 -4.43 -3.86 12.38
N LYS A 37 -5.09 -4.95 11.96
CA LYS A 37 -4.58 -6.32 11.99
C LYS A 37 -3.50 -6.61 10.93
N ASP A 38 -3.37 -5.75 9.91
CA ASP A 38 -2.44 -5.95 8.80
C ASP A 38 -1.05 -5.38 9.12
N CYS A 39 -0.95 -4.54 10.16
CA CYS A 39 0.32 -3.96 10.58
C CYS A 39 1.22 -4.98 11.27
N SER A 40 2.52 -4.88 11.02
CA SER A 40 3.51 -5.71 11.69
C SER A 40 3.57 -5.43 13.20
N ARG A 41 4.20 -6.35 13.96
CA ARG A 41 4.42 -6.20 15.41
C ARG A 41 5.23 -4.94 15.76
N THR A 42 6.03 -4.43 14.83
CA THR A 42 6.85 -3.21 14.99
C THR A 42 6.16 -1.95 14.46
N GLU A 43 4.90 -2.07 14.07
CA GLU A 43 4.09 -0.98 13.52
C GLU A 43 2.82 -0.75 14.34
N VAL A 44 2.23 0.43 14.17
CA VAL A 44 0.93 0.83 14.68
C VAL A 44 0.09 1.38 13.53
N PHE A 45 -1.18 1.02 13.49
CA PHE A 45 -2.10 1.58 12.53
C PHE A 45 -2.40 3.04 12.86
N SER A 46 -2.14 3.94 11.91
CA SER A 46 -2.59 5.33 11.94
C SER A 46 -3.70 5.53 10.92
N ARG A 47 -4.67 6.36 11.27
CA ARG A 47 -5.73 6.76 10.35
C ARG A 47 -5.27 7.80 9.32
N CYS A 48 -4.19 8.53 9.56
CA CYS A 48 -3.76 9.63 8.68
C CYS A 48 -2.26 9.71 8.37
N ASP A 49 -1.41 9.01 9.12
CA ASP A 49 0.05 9.11 8.97
C ASP A 49 0.64 7.95 8.14
N GLY A 50 -0.22 7.19 7.47
CA GLY A 50 0.13 6.03 6.67
C GLY A 50 0.77 6.34 5.32
N ASN A 51 0.98 7.62 4.97
CA ASN A 51 1.63 7.98 3.70
C ASN A 51 3.08 7.49 3.69
N PRO A 52 3.46 6.52 2.84
CA PRO A 52 4.81 5.97 2.83
C PRO A 52 5.89 7.01 2.55
N SER A 53 5.59 8.03 1.74
CA SER A 53 6.53 9.12 1.42
C SER A 53 6.77 10.08 2.58
N CYS A 54 5.91 10.04 3.61
CA CYS A 54 6.02 10.86 4.81
C CYS A 54 6.64 10.13 6.00
N GLN A 55 7.00 8.86 5.84
CA GLN A 55 7.61 8.07 6.89
C GLN A 55 9.13 8.07 6.73
N LYS A 56 9.83 8.24 7.84
CA LYS A 56 11.29 8.22 7.90
C LYS A 56 11.85 6.82 7.63
N THR A 57 13.00 6.78 6.98
CA THR A 57 13.80 5.58 6.74
C THR A 57 15.16 5.71 7.44
N CYS A 58 15.96 4.64 7.47
CA CYS A 58 17.33 4.70 7.95
C CYS A 58 18.20 5.74 7.22
N ASP A 59 17.85 6.09 5.97
CA ASP A 59 18.63 7.03 5.17
C ASP A 59 18.41 8.50 5.58
N ASN A 60 17.25 8.83 6.16
CA ASN A 60 16.82 10.22 6.41
C ASN A 60 16.18 10.44 7.80
N TYR A 61 16.38 9.53 8.76
CA TYR A 61 15.66 9.60 10.05
C TYR A 61 16.01 10.85 10.88
N ASN A 62 17.18 11.44 10.66
CA ASN A 62 17.65 12.68 11.28
C ASN A 62 17.27 13.93 10.47
N GLU A 63 16.68 13.77 9.29
CA GLU A 63 16.34 14.88 8.40
C GLU A 63 14.86 15.30 8.57
N PRO A 64 14.53 16.56 8.24
CA PRO A 64 13.14 16.97 8.09
C PRO A 64 12.57 16.41 6.78
N ILE A 65 11.46 15.68 6.87
CA ILE A 65 10.66 15.33 5.68
C ILE A 65 9.60 16.41 5.49
N PRO A 66 9.51 17.06 4.31
CA PRO A 66 8.51 18.09 4.04
C PRO A 66 7.13 17.45 3.84
N CYS A 67 6.57 16.94 4.91
CA CYS A 67 5.17 16.55 4.97
C CYS A 67 4.42 17.62 5.74
N THR A 68 3.58 18.37 5.02
CA THR A 68 2.54 19.18 5.64
C THR A 68 1.67 18.21 6.43
N ARG A 69 1.90 18.14 7.74
CA ARG A 69 1.07 17.34 8.65
C ARG A 69 -0.38 17.73 8.41
N SER A 70 -1.22 16.72 8.53
CA SER A 70 -2.68 16.72 8.50
C SER A 70 -3.30 17.59 9.61
N SER A 71 -2.85 18.83 9.74
CA SER A 71 -3.20 19.78 10.78
C SER A 71 -4.41 20.58 10.33
N GLY A 72 -5.57 19.89 10.30
CA GLY A 72 -6.91 20.47 10.48
C GLY A 72 -7.40 21.58 9.54
N LEU A 73 -6.60 22.08 8.61
CA LEU A 73 -6.99 23.08 7.62
C LEU A 73 -7.18 22.37 6.28
N GLU A 74 -8.33 22.59 5.66
CA GLU A 74 -8.80 21.99 4.41
C GLU A 74 -7.68 21.83 3.37
N GLY A 75 -7.30 20.58 3.06
CA GLY A 75 -6.24 20.29 2.07
C GLY A 75 -5.35 19.08 2.41
N ASN A 76 -5.56 18.43 3.55
CA ASN A 76 -4.68 17.36 4.00
C ASN A 76 -5.07 16.00 3.41
N MET A 77 -4.19 15.41 2.62
CA MET A 77 -4.32 14.01 2.22
C MET A 77 -4.02 13.12 3.44
N CYS A 78 -5.07 12.75 4.17
CA CYS A 78 -5.01 11.78 5.25
C CYS A 78 -4.91 10.37 4.66
N TYR A 79 -3.80 9.69 4.91
CA TYR A 79 -3.57 8.33 4.41
C TYR A 79 -3.66 7.34 5.59
N PRO A 80 -4.67 6.47 5.65
CA PRO A 80 -4.68 5.38 6.62
C PRO A 80 -3.57 4.39 6.26
N GLY A 81 -2.87 3.86 7.27
CA GLY A 81 -1.81 2.90 7.05
C GLY A 81 -0.96 2.62 8.29
N CYS A 82 0.01 1.74 8.13
CA CYS A 82 0.91 1.33 9.20
C CYS A 82 2.09 2.30 9.32
N VAL A 83 2.45 2.63 10.56
CA VAL A 83 3.54 3.54 10.92
C VAL A 83 4.44 2.84 11.93
N CYS A 84 5.76 3.02 11.84
CA CYS A 84 6.67 2.43 12.82
C CYS A 84 6.35 2.89 14.24
N LYS A 85 6.43 1.97 15.21
CA LYS A 85 6.33 2.28 16.63
C LYS A 85 7.45 3.23 17.06
N PRO A 86 7.29 3.98 18.17
CA PRO A 86 8.38 4.75 18.76
C PRO A 86 9.62 3.90 18.97
N GLY A 87 10.79 4.42 18.59
CA GLY A 87 12.07 3.68 18.63
C GLY A 87 12.35 2.78 17.43
N PHE A 88 11.41 2.67 16.48
CA PHE A 88 11.59 1.95 15.22
C PHE A 88 11.55 2.90 14.02
N VAL A 89 12.21 2.52 12.94
CA VAL A 89 12.26 3.24 11.67
C VAL A 89 12.29 2.26 10.50
N ARG A 90 11.78 2.65 9.33
CA ARG A 90 11.81 1.77 8.16
C ARG A 90 13.23 1.61 7.62
N VAL A 91 13.55 0.43 7.12
CA VAL A 91 14.83 0.22 6.42
C VAL A 91 14.89 1.11 5.16
N ALA A 92 13.89 1.00 4.31
CA ALA A 92 13.62 1.85 3.15
C ALA A 92 12.10 2.08 3.02
N GLN A 93 11.67 2.87 2.04
CA GLN A 93 10.24 3.16 1.85
C GLN A 93 9.45 1.87 1.56
N GLY A 94 8.41 1.60 2.34
CA GLY A 94 7.59 0.39 2.22
C GLY A 94 8.18 -0.88 2.87
N ASP A 95 9.41 -0.85 3.36
CA ASP A 95 10.03 -1.97 4.07
C ASP A 95 9.62 -2.04 5.55
N GLN A 96 9.97 -3.14 6.20
CA GLN A 96 9.78 -3.36 7.64
C GLN A 96 10.41 -2.29 8.53
N CYS A 97 9.78 -2.06 9.68
CA CYS A 97 10.32 -1.24 10.75
C CYS A 97 11.31 -2.02 11.61
N ILE A 98 12.52 -1.50 11.75
CA ILE A 98 13.60 -2.05 12.59
C ILE A 98 13.93 -1.07 13.73
N PRO A 99 14.51 -1.54 14.83
CA PRO A 99 15.01 -0.65 15.89
C PRO A 99 15.99 0.40 15.32
N LEU A 100 15.88 1.65 15.78
CA LEU A 100 16.66 2.77 15.24
C LEU A 100 18.18 2.56 15.37
N ASP A 101 18.62 1.90 16.44
CA ASP A 101 20.01 1.51 16.69
C ASP A 101 20.56 0.53 15.63
N LYS A 102 19.69 -0.09 14.82
CA LYS A 102 20.09 -0.98 13.72
C LYS A 102 20.31 -0.26 12.38
N CYS A 103 20.18 1.07 12.33
CA CYS A 103 20.45 1.88 11.13
C CYS A 103 21.92 2.31 10.97
N GLU A 104 22.86 1.73 11.72
CA GLU A 104 24.28 2.12 11.72
C GLU A 104 24.86 2.30 10.30
N GLY A 105 25.42 3.49 10.05
CA GLY A 105 26.11 3.83 8.81
C GLY A 105 25.22 4.14 7.59
N ARG A 106 23.90 4.26 7.75
CA ARG A 106 22.97 4.45 6.61
C ARG A 106 22.50 5.87 6.35
N VAL A 107 22.72 6.81 7.27
CA VAL A 107 22.35 8.21 7.04
C VAL A 107 23.18 8.76 5.88
N LYS A 108 22.52 9.15 4.79
CA LYS A 108 23.16 9.81 3.66
C LYS A 108 22.96 11.31 3.81
N HIS A 109 24.02 12.02 4.20
CA HIS A 109 24.07 13.48 4.27
C HIS A 109 24.13 14.14 2.90
#